data_AF-A0A7W0N2N9-F1
#
_entry.id   AF-A0A7W0N2N9-F1
#
_cell.length_a   1.000
_cell.length_b   1.000
_cell.length_c   1.000
_cell.angle_alpha   90.00
_cell.angle_beta   90.00
_cell.angle_gamma   90.00
#
_symmetry.space_group_name_H-M   'P 1'
#
loop_
_entity.id
_entity.type
_entity.pdbx_description
1 polymer ?
#
loop_
_entity_poly.entity_id
_entity_poly.type
_entity_poly.pdbx_seq_one_letter_code
_entity_poly.pdbx_strand_id
1 'polypeptide(L)'
;MVNPRILYRIVKTNPPTLEDFTSNAARGQPFTHPDPSRRRLWSGLSFHGTEAQARRNARRYRTHGSYIAAVEVEDGAPIRVERTLGPGHYTVWGEPSALLGRCVGVASVG
;
A
#
# COMPACT_ATOMS: atom_id res chain seq x y z
N MET A 1 7.05 8.34 -21.68
CA MET A 1 6.24 9.05 -20.66
C MET A 1 5.61 8.01 -19.77
N VAL A 2 5.83 8.10 -18.46
CA VAL A 2 5.15 7.26 -17.49
C VAL A 2 3.83 7.94 -17.17
N ASN A 3 2.71 7.25 -17.36
CA ASN A 3 1.41 7.80 -16.96
C ASN A 3 1.17 7.50 -15.48
N PRO A 4 0.90 8.51 -14.65
CA PRO A 4 0.52 8.27 -13.26
C PRO A 4 -0.78 7.44 -13.22
N ARG A 5 -0.87 6.55 -12.24
CA ARG A 5 -2.09 5.80 -11.92
C ARG A 5 -2.42 5.95 -10.45
N ILE A 6 -3.70 5.94 -10.13
CA ILE A 6 -4.15 5.90 -8.73
C ILE A 6 -4.19 4.45 -8.25
N LEU A 7 -3.50 4.18 -7.14
CA LEU A 7 -3.64 2.95 -6.37
C LEU A 7 -4.20 3.26 -4.98
N TYR A 8 -4.79 2.25 -4.36
CA TYR A 8 -5.54 2.41 -3.12
C TYR A 8 -4.91 1.60 -2.00
N ARG A 9 -4.57 2.24 -0.89
CA ARG A 9 -3.97 1.61 0.29
C ARG A 9 -4.89 1.71 1.49
N ILE A 10 -5.03 0.62 2.22
CA ILE A 10 -5.70 0.63 3.53
C ILE A 10 -4.75 1.26 4.53
N VAL A 11 -5.22 2.28 5.24
CA VAL A 11 -4.44 3.06 6.22
C VAL A 11 -5.21 3.17 7.54
N LYS A 12 -4.49 3.38 8.63
CA LYS A 12 -5.04 3.45 9.99
C LYS A 12 -5.48 4.85 10.38
N THR A 13 -4.92 5.90 9.78
CA THR A 13 -5.17 7.29 10.17
C THR A 13 -5.75 8.14 9.03
N ASN A 14 -6.44 9.23 9.40
CA ASN A 14 -6.94 10.25 8.49
C ASN A 14 -6.76 11.64 9.14
N PRO A 15 -5.79 12.48 8.67
CA PRO A 15 -4.92 12.24 7.53
C PRO A 15 -3.90 11.11 7.77
N PRO A 16 -3.47 10.37 6.72
CA PRO A 16 -2.45 9.33 6.82
C PRO A 16 -1.11 9.88 7.33
N THR A 17 -0.33 9.02 7.99
CA THR A 17 1.00 9.37 8.51
C THR A 17 2.11 8.59 7.82
N LEU A 18 3.38 8.92 8.10
CA LEU A 18 4.52 8.13 7.64
C LEU A 18 4.42 6.66 8.09
N GLU A 19 3.84 6.41 9.26
CA GLU A 19 3.65 5.04 9.75
C GLU A 19 2.75 4.26 8.80
N ASP A 20 1.69 4.86 8.23
CA ASP A 20 0.82 4.19 7.26
C ASP A 20 1.56 3.77 5.99
N PHE A 21 2.66 4.45 5.63
CA PHE A 21 3.48 4.20 4.46
C PHE A 21 4.84 3.54 4.76
N THR A 22 5.06 3.06 5.99
CA THR A 22 6.26 2.31 6.33
C THR A 22 6.01 0.82 6.14
N SER A 23 6.93 0.07 5.52
CA SER A 23 6.77 -1.38 5.34
C SER A 23 7.08 -2.14 6.64
N ASN A 24 6.66 -3.41 6.75
CA ASN A 24 6.96 -4.20 7.94
C ASN A 24 8.47 -4.38 8.11
N ALA A 25 9.20 -4.60 7.01
CA ALA A 25 10.66 -4.64 7.05
C ALA A 25 11.28 -3.33 7.55
N ALA A 26 10.80 -2.17 7.08
CA ALA A 26 11.31 -0.86 7.52
C ALA A 26 10.97 -0.54 8.99
N ARG A 27 9.90 -1.13 9.54
CA ARG A 27 9.61 -1.10 10.99
C ARG A 27 10.48 -2.07 11.82
N GLY A 28 11.38 -2.83 11.19
CA GLY A 28 12.17 -3.86 11.87
C GLY A 28 11.34 -5.08 12.31
N GLN A 29 10.15 -5.29 11.75
CA GLN A 29 9.34 -6.46 12.10
C GLN A 29 9.96 -7.74 11.52
N PRO A 30 10.08 -8.81 12.34
CA PRO A 30 10.65 -10.06 11.89
C PRO A 30 9.80 -10.67 10.77
N PHE A 31 10.46 -11.17 9.74
CA PHE A 31 9.81 -11.96 8.69
C PHE A 31 9.56 -13.38 9.20
N THR A 32 8.31 -13.70 9.52
CA THR A 32 7.90 -14.99 10.11
C THR A 32 7.22 -15.93 9.12
N HIS A 33 7.06 -15.53 7.86
CA HIS A 33 6.38 -16.35 6.87
C HIS A 33 7.27 -17.51 6.39
N PRO A 34 6.76 -18.75 6.27
CA PRO A 34 7.57 -19.93 5.95
C PRO A 34 8.15 -19.92 4.53
N ASP A 35 7.43 -19.33 3.56
CA ASP A 35 7.90 -19.18 2.19
C ASP A 35 8.85 -17.97 2.05
N PRO A 36 10.17 -18.19 1.81
CA PRO A 36 11.16 -17.11 1.73
C PRO A 36 10.95 -16.20 0.52
N SER A 37 10.25 -16.64 -0.52
CA SER A 37 9.96 -15.80 -1.69
C SER A 37 9.09 -14.59 -1.32
N ARG A 38 8.31 -14.68 -0.23
CA ARG A 38 7.50 -13.58 0.29
C ARG A 38 8.29 -12.50 1.02
N ARG A 39 9.58 -12.71 1.29
CA ARG A 39 10.44 -11.70 1.94
C ARG A 39 10.45 -10.40 1.16
N ARG A 40 10.40 -10.49 -0.18
CA ARG A 40 10.31 -9.33 -1.05
C ARG A 40 9.01 -8.53 -0.86
N LEU A 41 7.89 -9.21 -0.61
CA LEU A 41 6.61 -8.54 -0.35
C LEU A 41 6.63 -7.86 1.04
N TRP A 42 7.38 -8.42 1.99
CA TRP A 42 7.53 -7.89 3.34
C TRP A 42 8.20 -6.51 3.39
N SER A 43 9.06 -6.21 2.41
CA SER A 43 9.69 -4.90 2.27
C SER A 43 8.83 -3.88 1.50
N GLY A 44 7.71 -4.32 0.93
CA GLY A 44 6.77 -3.47 0.21
C GLY A 44 5.49 -3.22 0.98
N LEU A 45 4.60 -2.46 0.35
CA LEU A 45 3.29 -2.10 0.86
C LEU A 45 2.20 -2.67 -0.03
N SER A 46 1.16 -3.25 0.56
CA SER A 46 -0.03 -3.68 -0.16
C SER A 46 -0.88 -2.50 -0.63
N PHE A 47 -1.23 -2.53 -1.90
CA PHE A 47 -2.11 -1.61 -2.60
C PHE A 47 -3.12 -2.37 -3.45
N HIS A 48 -4.16 -1.67 -3.87
CA HIS A 48 -5.23 -2.17 -4.73
C HIS A 48 -5.42 -1.30 -5.96
N GLY A 49 -5.80 -1.92 -7.08
CA GLY A 49 -6.06 -1.21 -8.33
C GLY A 49 -7.36 -0.39 -8.30
N THR A 50 -8.30 -0.72 -7.41
CA THR A 50 -9.55 0.03 -7.23
C THR A 50 -9.89 0.24 -5.76
N GLU A 51 -10.61 1.33 -5.47
CA GLU A 51 -11.10 1.63 -4.13
C GLU A 51 -12.02 0.51 -3.61
N ALA A 52 -12.90 -0.02 -4.47
CA ALA A 52 -13.81 -1.10 -4.11
C ALA A 52 -13.07 -2.38 -3.66
N GLN A 53 -11.92 -2.70 -4.26
CA GLN A 53 -11.07 -3.81 -3.84
C GLN A 53 -10.44 -3.54 -2.47
N ALA A 54 -9.90 -2.34 -2.26
CA ALA A 54 -9.36 -1.93 -0.96
C ALA A 54 -10.42 -1.97 0.14
N ARG A 55 -11.62 -1.43 -0.14
CA ARG A 55 -12.76 -1.40 0.77
C ARG A 55 -13.22 -2.79 1.17
N ARG A 56 -13.38 -3.69 0.20
CA ARG A 56 -13.71 -5.09 0.46
C ARG A 56 -12.67 -5.75 1.39
N ASN A 57 -11.39 -5.50 1.15
CA ASN A 57 -10.32 -6.06 1.98
C ASN A 57 -10.25 -5.43 3.37
N ALA A 58 -10.45 -4.12 3.50
CA ALA A 58 -10.48 -3.44 4.80
C ALA A 58 -11.65 -3.95 5.67
N ARG A 59 -12.82 -4.16 5.08
CA ARG A 59 -13.97 -4.76 5.78
C ARG A 59 -13.70 -6.19 6.25
N ARG A 60 -12.97 -6.97 5.44
CA ARG A 60 -12.59 -8.36 5.76
C ARG A 60 -11.49 -8.42 6.82
N TYR A 61 -10.50 -7.52 6.75
CA TYR A 61 -9.32 -7.49 7.61
C TYR A 61 -9.26 -6.18 8.39
N ARG A 62 -10.17 -6.03 9.37
CA ARG A 62 -10.36 -4.78 10.12
C ARG A 62 -9.10 -4.28 10.85
N THR A 63 -8.16 -5.17 11.15
CA THR A 63 -6.87 -4.82 11.78
C THR A 63 -5.92 -4.06 10.87
N HIS A 64 -6.16 -4.04 9.55
CA HIS A 64 -5.31 -3.31 8.60
C HIS A 64 -5.57 -1.81 8.58
N GLY A 65 -6.75 -1.36 9.01
CA GLY A 65 -7.11 0.06 9.06
C GLY A 65 -8.57 0.33 8.72
N SER A 66 -9.00 1.57 8.96
CA SER A 66 -10.39 2.03 8.79
C SER A 66 -10.56 3.05 7.67
N TYR A 67 -9.48 3.38 6.97
CA TYR A 67 -9.48 4.36 5.88
C TYR A 67 -8.79 3.79 4.65
N ILE A 68 -9.07 4.40 3.50
CA ILE A 68 -8.49 4.07 2.20
C ILE A 68 -7.86 5.34 1.64
N ALA A 69 -6.54 5.35 1.52
CA ALA A 69 -5.79 6.41 0.84
C ALA A 69 -5.74 6.13 -0.67
N ALA A 70 -6.11 7.12 -1.48
CA ALA A 70 -5.85 7.16 -2.92
C ALA A 70 -4.47 7.81 -3.13
N VAL A 71 -3.57 7.09 -3.80
CA VAL A 71 -2.18 7.50 -3.98
C VAL A 71 -1.84 7.47 -5.45
N GLU A 72 -1.38 8.61 -5.94
CA GLU A 72 -0.85 8.71 -7.29
C GLU A 72 0.53 8.05 -7.33
N VAL A 73 0.70 7.07 -8.21
CA VAL A 73 1.98 6.41 -8.41
C VAL A 73 2.38 6.48 -9.87
N GLU A 74 3.61 6.89 -10.10
CA GLU A 74 4.28 6.82 -11.40
C GLU A 74 5.17 5.59 -11.36
N ASP A 75 5.07 4.73 -12.38
CA ASP A 75 5.92 3.55 -12.50
C ASP A 75 7.33 3.95 -12.93
N GLY A 76 8.29 3.93 -12.01
CA GLY A 76 9.66 4.37 -12.28
C GLY A 76 10.39 4.76 -11.00
N ALA A 77 11.71 4.95 -11.06
CA ALA A 77 12.45 5.40 -9.89
C ALA A 77 11.90 6.75 -9.37
N PRO A 78 11.68 6.92 -8.05
CA PRO A 78 12.06 6.03 -6.95
C PRO A 78 10.98 5.05 -6.48
N ILE A 79 9.81 4.98 -7.13
CA ILE A 79 8.67 4.14 -6.72
C ILE A 79 8.53 2.94 -7.67
N ARG A 80 8.78 1.74 -7.15
CA ARG A 80 8.54 0.50 -7.88
C ARG A 80 7.14 -0.01 -7.61
N VAL A 81 6.39 -0.30 -8.66
CA VAL A 81 5.03 -0.85 -8.57
C VAL A 81 4.98 -2.19 -9.28
N GLU A 82 4.48 -3.23 -8.61
CA GLU A 82 4.22 -4.50 -9.28
C GLU A 82 2.90 -5.12 -8.89
N ARG A 83 2.21 -5.68 -9.88
CA ARG A 83 1.06 -6.54 -9.62
C ARG A 83 1.55 -7.86 -9.03
N THR A 84 1.02 -8.23 -7.87
CA THR A 84 1.51 -9.35 -7.06
C THR A 84 0.34 -10.08 -6.41
N LEU A 85 0.57 -11.29 -5.90
CA LEU A 85 -0.44 -12.15 -5.27
C LEU A 85 -1.60 -12.53 -6.21
N GLY A 86 -2.59 -11.65 -6.37
CA GLY A 86 -3.82 -11.94 -7.10
C GLY A 86 -4.35 -10.74 -7.89
N PRO A 87 -5.51 -10.90 -8.56
CA PRO A 87 -6.09 -9.85 -9.35
C PRO A 87 -6.34 -8.56 -8.55
N GLY A 88 -5.83 -7.44 -9.07
CA GLY A 88 -5.97 -6.12 -8.44
C GLY A 88 -5.10 -5.86 -7.22
N HIS A 89 -4.25 -6.80 -6.77
CA HIS A 89 -3.27 -6.53 -5.72
C HIS A 89 -1.95 -6.05 -6.32
N TYR A 90 -1.43 -4.96 -5.75
CA TYR A 90 -0.14 -4.40 -6.08
C TYR A 90 0.74 -4.37 -4.83
N THR A 91 2.02 -4.64 -5.02
CA THR A 91 3.02 -4.30 -4.02
C THR A 91 3.77 -3.08 -4.51
N VAL A 92 3.88 -2.07 -3.65
CA VAL A 92 4.56 -0.82 -3.94
C VAL A 92 5.77 -0.70 -3.01
N TRP A 93 6.92 -0.37 -3.58
CA TRP A 93 8.16 -0.08 -2.84
C TRP A 93 8.59 1.35 -3.13
N GLY A 94 8.98 2.09 -2.10
CA GLY A 94 9.45 3.47 -2.21
C GLY A 94 9.59 4.09 -0.83
N GLU A 95 10.18 5.28 -0.78
CA GLU A 95 10.30 6.03 0.47
C GLU A 95 8.93 6.39 1.05
N PRO A 96 8.69 6.19 2.37
CA PRO A 96 7.39 6.48 2.99
C PRO A 96 6.92 7.92 2.78
N SER A 97 7.83 8.89 2.87
CA SER A 97 7.54 10.31 2.65
C SER A 97 7.15 10.61 1.19
N ALA A 98 7.77 9.92 0.24
CA ALA A 98 7.46 10.06 -1.18
C ALA A 98 6.07 9.51 -1.53
N LEU A 99 5.64 8.43 -0.88
CA LEU A 99 4.29 7.88 -1.04
C LEU A 99 3.24 8.73 -0.33
N LEU A 100 3.52 9.17 0.89
CA LEU A 100 2.63 10.06 1.65
C LEU A 100 2.37 11.38 0.90
N GLY A 101 3.42 12.00 0.34
CA GLY A 101 3.31 13.23 -0.45
C GLY A 101 2.52 13.08 -1.75
N ARG A 102 2.22 11.85 -2.18
CA ARG A 102 1.38 11.54 -3.35
C ARG A 102 -0.03 11.06 -2.97
N CYS A 103 -0.40 11.14 -1.69
CA CYS A 103 -1.75 10.86 -1.24
C CYS A 103 -2.67 12.00 -1.67
N VAL A 104 -3.60 11.71 -2.59
CA VAL A 104 -4.50 12.71 -3.20
C VAL A 104 -5.92 12.67 -2.64
N GLY A 105 -6.24 11.68 -1.80
CA GLY A 105 -7.56 11.58 -1.16
C GLY A 105 -7.63 10.45 -0.14
N VAL A 106 -8.58 10.55 0.78
CA VAL A 106 -8.80 9.55 1.84
C VAL A 106 -10.29 9.35 2.06
N ALA A 107 -10.73 8.09 2.07
CA ALA A 107 -12.12 7.72 2.30
C ALA A 107 -12.24 6.77 3.50
N SER A 108 -13.25 6.97 4.34
CA SER A 108 -13.63 6.03 5.40
C SER A 108 -14.13 4.71 4.81
N VAL A 109 -13.79 3.57 5.41
CA VAL A 109 -14.17 2.23 4.90
C VAL A 109 -15.68 1.96 5.02
N GLY A 110 -16.34 2.56 6.02
CA GLY A 110 -17.78 2.40 6.29
C GLY A 110 -18.15 1.01 6.78
#